data_AF-A0A3N6F9D4-F1
#
_entry.id   AF-A0A3N6F9D4-F1
#
_cell.length_a   1.000
_cell.length_b   1.000
_cell.length_c   1.000
_cell.angle_alpha   90.00
_cell.angle_beta   90.00
_cell.angle_gamma   90.00
#
_symmetry.space_group_name_H-M   'P 1'
#
loop_
_entity.id
_entity.type
_entity.pdbx_description
1 polymer ?
#
loop_
_entity_poly.entity_id
_entity_poly.type
_entity_poly.pdbx_seq_one_letter_code
_entity_poly.pdbx_strand_id
1 'polypeptide(L)'
;MAMVRMKFHVALTEDALKGVNARRKAERDREEEWIAERRRELLVPGMPRRAAAVVRRDIRAQVAQKRRTGEFGGTRDDIVTQAVREELRARGLDRKWPKPPEGELEGPGRPWGTPPSAPMGAGGYTHRLSINLPHPLGETVRRAAYWTSKDAVEALQEWADRWGDGVEVALREAERNGVPPELALAAAAGNLSAPQSALEIRDRLRGQVLTTGDLLRAAVDRAHGEQTQLPDVT
;
A
#
# COMPACT_ATOMS: atom_id res chain seq x y z
N MET A 1 -19.83 10.72 13.43
CA MET A 1 -18.42 11.15 13.50
C MET A 1 -17.77 10.84 12.16
N ALA A 2 -17.06 11.80 11.56
CA ALA A 2 -16.23 11.50 10.38
C ALA A 2 -15.12 10.53 10.83
N MET A 3 -15.00 9.38 10.16
CA MET A 3 -13.89 8.47 10.42
C MET A 3 -12.60 9.15 10.00
N VAL A 4 -11.64 9.21 10.92
CA VAL A 4 -10.27 9.66 10.62
C VAL A 4 -9.71 8.75 9.53
N ARG A 5 -9.14 9.34 8.48
CA ARG A 5 -8.50 8.63 7.38
C ARG A 5 -7.00 8.86 7.44
N MET A 6 -6.22 7.83 7.09
CA MET A 6 -4.78 7.91 6.93
C MET A 6 -4.45 7.88 5.44
N LYS A 7 -3.59 8.82 5.03
CA LYS A 7 -3.19 9.00 3.63
C LYS A 7 -1.92 8.22 3.33
N PHE A 8 -1.93 7.50 2.22
CA PHE A 8 -0.78 6.79 1.67
C PHE A 8 -0.49 7.25 0.25
N HIS A 9 0.78 7.23 -0.12
CA HIS A 9 1.26 7.51 -1.47
C HIS A 9 1.99 6.28 -2.00
N VAL A 10 1.51 5.73 -3.11
CA VAL A 10 2.01 4.48 -3.67
C VAL A 10 2.36 4.70 -5.13
N ALA A 11 3.54 4.24 -5.53
CA ALA A 11 3.94 4.21 -6.93
C ALA A 11 3.31 3.00 -7.63
N LEU A 12 2.78 3.19 -8.84
CA LEU A 12 2.05 2.20 -9.61
C LEU A 12 2.50 2.21 -11.08
N THR A 13 2.21 1.12 -11.76
CA THR A 13 2.25 1.05 -13.23
C THR A 13 1.11 1.87 -13.81
N GLU A 14 1.23 2.24 -15.09
CA GLU A 14 0.15 2.92 -15.81
C GLU A 14 -1.11 2.05 -15.91
N ASP A 15 -0.93 0.76 -16.15
CA ASP A 15 -2.03 -0.20 -16.31
C ASP A 15 -2.84 -0.37 -15.01
N ALA A 16 -2.16 -0.52 -13.86
CA ALA A 16 -2.84 -0.60 -12.57
C ALA A 16 -3.67 0.66 -12.27
N LEU A 17 -3.14 1.85 -12.59
CA LEU A 17 -3.87 3.12 -12.40
C LEU A 17 -5.07 3.23 -13.36
N LYS A 18 -4.89 2.88 -14.64
CA LYS A 18 -5.98 2.84 -15.63
C LYS A 18 -7.07 1.86 -15.21
N GLY A 19 -6.68 0.67 -14.76
CA GLY A 19 -7.56 -0.39 -14.28
C GLY A 19 -8.46 0.04 -13.13
N VAL A 20 -7.88 0.63 -12.07
CA VAL A 20 -8.66 1.14 -10.94
C VAL A 20 -9.60 2.28 -11.36
N ASN A 21 -9.17 3.17 -12.26
CA ASN A 21 -10.04 4.24 -12.76
C ASN A 21 -11.19 3.69 -13.62
N ALA A 22 -10.95 2.67 -14.44
CA ALA A 22 -11.96 1.99 -15.22
C ALA A 22 -12.99 1.29 -14.31
N ARG A 23 -12.54 0.57 -13.28
CA ARG A 23 -13.43 -0.05 -12.28
C ARG A 23 -14.26 0.99 -11.54
N ARG A 24 -13.64 2.11 -11.12
CA ARG A 24 -14.37 3.23 -10.51
C ARG A 24 -15.48 3.76 -11.42
N LYS A 25 -15.19 3.90 -12.72
CA LYS A 25 -16.18 4.34 -13.70
C LYS A 25 -17.33 3.33 -13.80
N ALA A 26 -17.03 2.04 -13.95
CA ALA A 26 -18.05 0.99 -14.03
C ALA A 26 -18.95 0.93 -12.78
N GLU A 27 -18.36 1.04 -11.58
CA GLU A 27 -19.12 1.09 -10.32
C GLU A 27 -20.02 2.32 -10.21
N ARG A 28 -19.53 3.48 -10.67
CA ARG A 28 -20.36 4.70 -10.71
C ARG A 28 -21.52 4.54 -11.68
N ASP A 29 -21.27 4.04 -12.88
CA ASP A 29 -22.29 3.89 -13.91
C ASP A 29 -23.37 2.87 -13.44
N ARG A 30 -22.97 1.78 -12.78
CA ARG A 30 -23.88 0.81 -12.13
C ARG A 30 -24.71 1.45 -11.01
N GLU A 31 -24.10 2.27 -10.16
CA GLU A 31 -24.82 2.99 -9.10
C GLU A 31 -25.85 3.98 -9.69
N GLU A 32 -25.46 4.73 -10.72
CA GLU A 32 -26.35 5.69 -11.40
C GLU A 32 -27.53 4.99 -12.08
N GLU A 33 -27.29 3.86 -12.74
CA GLU A 33 -28.34 3.04 -13.33
C GLU A 33 -29.34 2.54 -12.27
N TRP A 34 -28.83 2.00 -11.16
CA TRP A 34 -29.67 1.56 -10.05
C TRP A 34 -30.52 2.70 -9.46
N ILE A 35 -29.93 3.89 -9.30
CA ILE A 35 -30.66 5.09 -8.84
C ILE A 35 -31.73 5.48 -9.85
N ALA A 36 -31.42 5.46 -11.14
CA ALA A 36 -32.34 5.84 -12.20
C ALA A 36 -33.53 4.87 -12.27
N GLU A 37 -33.27 3.57 -12.21
CA GLU A 37 -34.29 2.52 -12.12
C GLU A 37 -35.19 2.74 -10.90
N ARG A 38 -34.60 2.90 -9.71
CA ARG A 38 -35.37 3.07 -8.48
C ARG A 38 -36.22 4.35 -8.47
N ARG A 39 -35.74 5.40 -9.16
CA ARG A 39 -36.53 6.63 -9.38
C ARG A 39 -37.69 6.38 -10.33
N ARG A 40 -37.50 5.65 -11.44
CA ARG A 40 -38.58 5.33 -12.38
C ARG A 40 -39.69 4.51 -11.72
N GLU A 41 -39.32 3.59 -10.85
CA GLU A 41 -40.28 2.73 -10.14
C GLU A 41 -41.07 3.48 -9.06
N LEU A 42 -40.39 4.31 -8.26
CA LEU A 42 -40.98 4.89 -7.05
C LEU A 42 -41.53 6.31 -7.24
N LEU A 43 -41.10 7.06 -8.27
CA LEU A 43 -41.58 8.41 -8.55
C LEU A 43 -42.63 8.40 -9.65
N VAL A 44 -43.90 8.29 -9.24
CA VAL A 44 -45.05 8.29 -10.16
C VAL A 44 -45.43 9.72 -10.57
N PRO A 45 -45.85 9.96 -11.84
CA PRO A 45 -46.41 11.24 -12.26
C PRO A 45 -47.58 11.70 -11.36
N GLY A 46 -47.64 13.00 -11.05
CA GLY A 46 -48.68 13.57 -10.17
C GLY A 46 -48.39 13.43 -8.67
N MET A 47 -47.29 12.78 -8.26
CA MET A 47 -46.91 12.67 -6.85
C MET A 47 -46.64 14.06 -6.22
N PRO A 48 -47.19 14.34 -5.02
CA PRO A 48 -46.92 15.58 -4.31
C PRO A 48 -45.42 15.78 -4.04
N ARG A 49 -44.92 17.02 -4.17
CA ARG A 49 -43.49 17.35 -4.01
C ARG A 49 -42.89 16.84 -2.70
N ARG A 50 -43.64 16.89 -1.59
CA ARG A 50 -43.19 16.40 -0.27
C ARG A 50 -42.98 14.87 -0.27
N ALA A 51 -43.90 14.11 -0.85
CA ALA A 51 -43.78 12.65 -0.97
C ALA A 51 -42.59 12.27 -1.87
N ALA A 52 -42.43 12.94 -3.01
CA ALA A 52 -41.29 12.73 -3.89
C ALA A 52 -39.94 13.03 -3.21
N ALA A 53 -39.90 14.03 -2.32
CA ALA A 53 -38.70 14.35 -1.54
C ALA A 53 -38.34 13.24 -0.53
N VAL A 54 -39.35 12.62 0.10
CA VAL A 54 -39.14 11.47 1.01
C VAL A 54 -38.56 10.28 0.23
N VAL A 55 -39.16 9.90 -0.90
CA VAL A 55 -38.66 8.81 -1.75
C VAL A 55 -37.19 9.05 -2.16
N ARG A 56 -36.83 10.27 -2.60
CA ARG A 56 -35.45 10.61 -2.95
C ARG A 56 -34.50 10.54 -1.75
N ARG A 57 -34.97 10.85 -0.55
CA ARG A 57 -34.18 10.70 0.68
C ARG A 57 -33.92 9.22 0.95
N ASP A 58 -34.93 8.37 0.79
CA ASP A 58 -34.82 6.93 1.04
C ASP A 58 -33.90 6.24 0.03
N ILE A 59 -34.00 6.60 -1.25
CA ILE A 59 -33.07 6.12 -2.29
C ILE A 59 -31.64 6.50 -1.92
N ARG A 60 -31.38 7.74 -1.49
CA ARG A 60 -30.04 8.16 -1.04
C ARG A 60 -29.55 7.39 0.19
N ALA A 61 -30.44 7.11 1.14
CA ALA A 61 -30.10 6.31 2.32
C ALA A 61 -29.74 4.86 1.95
N GLN A 62 -30.46 4.26 0.99
CA GLN A 62 -30.16 2.93 0.46
C GLN A 62 -28.81 2.90 -0.27
N VAL A 63 -28.52 3.87 -1.14
CA VAL A 63 -27.20 4.01 -1.78
C VAL A 63 -26.09 4.10 -0.74
N ALA A 64 -26.28 4.95 0.29
CA ALA A 64 -25.29 5.08 1.37
C ALA A 64 -25.13 3.79 2.18
N GLN A 65 -26.18 2.97 2.30
CA GLN A 65 -26.08 1.64 2.89
C GLN A 65 -25.32 0.67 1.99
N LYS A 66 -25.66 0.60 0.69
CA LYS A 66 -24.99 -0.26 -0.30
C LYS A 66 -23.49 0.03 -0.42
N ARG A 67 -23.10 1.31 -0.36
CA ARG A 67 -21.68 1.71 -0.28
C ARG A 67 -21.02 1.26 1.02
N ARG A 68 -21.70 1.35 2.16
CA ARG A 68 -21.18 0.89 3.46
C ARG A 68 -21.00 -0.63 3.52
N THR A 69 -21.86 -1.38 2.85
CA THR A 69 -21.79 -2.85 2.77
C THR A 69 -20.83 -3.34 1.68
N GLY A 70 -20.29 -2.45 0.84
CA GLY A 70 -19.42 -2.82 -0.28
C GLY A 70 -20.16 -3.39 -1.50
N GLU A 71 -21.48 -3.25 -1.55
CA GLU A 71 -22.26 -3.66 -2.74
C GLU A 71 -22.06 -2.68 -3.90
N PHE A 72 -21.79 -1.40 -3.58
CA PHE A 72 -21.29 -0.42 -4.53
C PHE A 72 -19.87 -0.01 -4.13
N GLY A 73 -18.98 0.01 -5.13
CA GLY A 73 -17.59 0.39 -4.93
C GLY A 73 -17.40 1.83 -4.47
N GLY A 74 -18.37 2.73 -4.72
CA GLY A 74 -18.33 4.10 -4.22
C GLY A 74 -17.17 4.91 -4.80
N THR A 75 -16.32 5.49 -3.94
CA THR A 75 -15.14 6.24 -4.37
C THR A 75 -13.96 5.33 -4.68
N ARG A 76 -12.94 5.86 -5.36
CA ARG A 76 -11.68 5.12 -5.57
C ARG A 76 -11.07 4.60 -4.26
N ASP A 77 -11.12 5.41 -3.21
CA ASP A 77 -10.60 5.02 -1.90
C ASP A 77 -11.42 3.88 -1.29
N ASP A 78 -12.72 3.80 -1.54
CA ASP A 78 -13.59 2.74 -1.02
C ASP A 78 -13.31 1.41 -1.76
N ILE A 79 -13.14 1.45 -3.09
CA ILE A 79 -12.70 0.29 -3.91
C ILE A 79 -11.37 -0.25 -3.39
N VAL A 80 -10.37 0.63 -3.22
CA VAL A 80 -9.05 0.22 -2.72
C VAL A 80 -9.13 -0.25 -1.27
N THR A 81 -9.94 0.39 -0.42
CA THR A 81 -10.16 -0.04 0.98
C THR A 81 -10.68 -1.47 1.05
N GLN A 82 -11.62 -1.84 0.18
CA GLN A 82 -12.12 -3.20 0.12
C GLN A 82 -11.04 -4.17 -0.34
N ALA A 83 -10.33 -3.83 -1.42
CA ALA A 83 -9.26 -4.68 -1.93
C ALA A 83 -8.11 -4.87 -0.93
N VAL A 84 -7.79 -3.85 -0.13
CA VAL A 84 -6.80 -3.96 0.97
C VAL A 84 -7.27 -4.96 2.03
N ARG A 85 -8.55 -4.95 2.41
CA ARG A 85 -9.08 -5.94 3.36
C ARG A 85 -9.02 -7.35 2.79
N GLU A 86 -9.40 -7.52 1.53
CA GLU A 86 -9.33 -8.80 0.85
C GLU A 86 -7.89 -9.31 0.75
N GLU A 87 -6.94 -8.43 0.46
CA GLU A 87 -5.52 -8.77 0.41
C GLU A 87 -4.96 -9.16 1.77
N LEU A 88 -5.29 -8.42 2.83
CA LEU A 88 -4.91 -8.79 4.19
C LEU A 88 -5.50 -10.15 4.59
N ARG A 89 -6.76 -10.44 4.23
CA ARG A 89 -7.37 -11.74 4.51
C ARG A 89 -6.72 -12.87 3.73
N ALA A 90 -6.48 -12.66 2.45
CA ALA A 90 -5.87 -13.66 1.57
C ALA A 90 -4.50 -14.11 2.10
N ARG A 91 -3.75 -13.20 2.73
CA ARG A 91 -2.45 -13.48 3.34
C ARG A 91 -2.50 -13.86 4.82
N GLY A 92 -3.69 -13.99 5.42
CA GLY A 92 -3.83 -14.23 6.86
C GLY A 92 -3.33 -13.07 7.75
N LEU A 93 -3.19 -11.87 7.19
CA LEU A 93 -2.74 -10.66 7.86
C LEU A 93 -3.89 -9.80 8.43
N ASP A 94 -5.16 -10.12 8.12
CA ASP A 94 -6.36 -9.48 8.69
C ASP A 94 -6.61 -9.96 10.14
N ARG A 95 -5.65 -9.64 11.01
CA ARG A 95 -5.66 -10.00 12.43
C ARG A 95 -5.22 -8.82 13.30
N LYS A 96 -5.45 -8.94 14.60
CA LYS A 96 -4.96 -7.95 15.56
C LYS A 96 -3.45 -8.09 15.73
N TRP A 97 -2.71 -7.09 15.28
CA TRP A 97 -1.27 -7.02 15.44
C TRP A 97 -0.89 -6.24 16.70
N PRO A 98 0.15 -6.67 17.44
CA PRO A 98 0.70 -5.91 18.56
C PRO A 98 1.07 -4.49 18.13
N LYS A 99 0.97 -3.51 19.03
CA LYS A 99 1.48 -2.16 18.77
C LYS A 99 3.01 -2.25 18.66
N PRO A 100 3.64 -1.76 17.57
CA PRO A 100 5.09 -1.68 17.49
C PRO A 100 5.65 -0.76 18.59
N PRO A 101 6.95 -0.88 18.91
CA PRO A 101 7.64 0.06 19.77
C PRO A 101 7.43 1.51 19.31
N GLU A 102 7.45 2.45 20.25
CA GLU A 102 7.26 3.88 19.93
C GLU A 102 8.38 4.39 19.02
N GLY A 103 8.04 5.22 18.04
CA GLY A 103 8.98 5.76 17.03
C GLY A 103 9.21 4.87 15.80
N GLU A 104 9.07 3.54 15.90
CA GLU A 104 9.38 2.60 14.80
C GLU A 104 8.49 2.77 13.56
N LEU A 105 7.22 3.15 13.77
CA LEU A 105 6.30 3.38 12.65
C LEU A 105 6.44 4.79 12.08
N GLU A 106 6.84 5.77 12.88
CA GLU A 106 6.82 7.21 12.54
C GLU A 106 8.03 7.63 11.70
N GLY A 107 9.09 6.82 11.69
CA GLY A 107 10.27 7.01 10.85
C GLY A 107 10.04 6.74 9.36
N PRO A 108 10.96 7.19 8.49
CA PRO A 108 10.91 7.01 7.04
C PRO A 108 11.12 5.54 6.63
N GLY A 109 10.16 4.66 6.90
CA GLY A 109 10.28 3.22 6.63
C GLY A 109 11.45 2.57 7.37
N ARG A 110 11.63 1.25 7.20
CA ARG A 110 12.82 0.58 7.76
C ARG A 110 14.01 0.81 6.81
N PRO A 111 15.17 1.22 7.32
CA PRO A 111 16.35 1.56 6.49
C PRO A 111 16.91 0.33 5.76
N TRP A 112 16.74 -0.85 6.36
CA TRP A 112 17.26 -2.11 5.85
C TRP A 112 16.22 -2.87 5.03
N GLY A 113 16.66 -3.48 3.93
CA GLY A 113 15.82 -4.38 3.12
C GLY A 113 15.02 -3.74 2.01
N THR A 114 14.89 -2.41 2.00
CA THR A 114 14.32 -1.71 0.85
C THR A 114 15.40 -1.63 -0.23
N PRO A 115 15.26 -2.27 -1.40
CA PRO A 115 16.13 -1.95 -2.53
C PRO A 115 16.00 -0.44 -2.79
N PRO A 116 17.06 0.28 -3.25
CA PRO A 116 16.92 1.67 -3.61
C PRO A 116 15.70 1.78 -4.52
N SER A 117 14.70 2.54 -4.07
CA SER A 117 13.43 2.67 -4.79
C SER A 117 13.80 2.94 -6.24
N ALA A 118 13.49 2.00 -7.14
CA ALA A 118 13.87 2.18 -8.54
C ALA A 118 13.36 3.57 -8.96
N PRO A 119 14.23 4.45 -9.48
CA PRO A 119 13.81 5.80 -9.81
C PRO A 119 12.59 5.70 -10.72
N MET A 120 11.62 6.60 -10.51
CA MET A 120 10.39 6.65 -11.31
C MET A 120 10.77 6.56 -12.79
N GLY A 121 10.27 5.54 -13.49
CA GLY A 121 10.62 5.24 -14.89
C GLY A 121 11.61 4.08 -15.13
N ALA A 122 12.55 3.80 -14.22
CA ALA A 122 13.53 2.71 -14.41
C ALA A 122 13.03 1.35 -13.89
N GLY A 123 12.09 1.34 -12.94
CA GLY A 123 11.51 0.14 -12.32
C GLY A 123 10.06 -0.16 -12.69
N GLY A 124 9.57 0.39 -13.81
CA GLY A 124 8.20 0.12 -14.30
C GLY A 124 7.07 0.89 -13.59
N TYR A 125 7.31 1.54 -12.45
CA TYR A 125 6.33 2.41 -11.79
C TYR A 125 6.44 3.85 -12.29
N THR A 126 5.47 4.29 -13.09
CA THR A 126 5.45 5.60 -13.76
C THR A 126 4.48 6.60 -13.11
N HIS A 127 3.55 6.13 -12.27
CA HIS A 127 2.51 6.97 -11.67
C HIS A 127 2.46 6.87 -10.16
N ARG A 128 1.85 7.87 -9.52
CA ARG A 128 1.58 7.87 -8.07
C ARG A 128 0.08 7.94 -7.80
N LEU A 129 -0.39 7.07 -6.92
CA LEU A 129 -1.74 7.08 -6.40
C LEU A 129 -1.76 7.49 -4.94
N SER A 130 -2.61 8.45 -4.60
CA SER A 130 -2.92 8.79 -3.21
C SER A 130 -4.16 8.02 -2.78
N ILE A 131 -4.04 7.25 -1.69
CA ILE A 131 -5.10 6.40 -1.15
C ILE A 131 -5.41 6.90 0.26
N ASN A 132 -6.69 7.11 0.57
CA ASN A 132 -7.12 7.45 1.93
C ASN A 132 -7.85 6.27 2.58
N LEU A 133 -7.15 5.54 3.45
CA LEU A 133 -7.72 4.39 4.15
C LEU A 133 -8.36 4.82 5.48
N PRO A 134 -9.42 4.13 5.95
CA PRO A 134 -9.87 4.27 7.33
C PRO A 134 -8.71 4.03 8.31
N HIS A 135 -8.57 4.88 9.31
CA HIS A 135 -7.44 4.84 10.25
C HIS A 135 -7.17 3.43 10.83
N PRO A 136 -8.18 2.67 11.33
CA PRO A 136 -7.94 1.32 11.85
C PRO A 136 -7.36 0.35 10.81
N LEU A 137 -7.80 0.46 9.56
CA LEU A 137 -7.29 -0.38 8.47
C LEU A 137 -5.86 0.03 8.10
N GLY A 138 -5.60 1.33 7.99
CA GLY A 138 -4.27 1.83 7.72
C GLY A 138 -3.26 1.44 8.79
N GLU A 139 -3.64 1.48 10.08
CA GLU A 139 -2.79 0.96 11.15
C GLU A 139 -2.54 -0.54 10.99
N THR A 140 -3.57 -1.32 10.67
CA THR A 140 -3.44 -2.76 10.47
C THR A 140 -2.43 -3.07 9.36
N VAL A 141 -2.48 -2.35 8.23
CA VAL A 141 -1.49 -2.48 7.13
C VAL A 141 -0.07 -2.19 7.63
N ARG A 142 0.14 -1.07 8.34
CA ARG A 142 1.47 -0.71 8.86
C ARG A 142 2.02 -1.75 9.84
N ARG A 143 1.17 -2.23 10.75
CA ARG A 143 1.56 -3.22 11.76
C ARG A 143 1.82 -4.59 11.13
N ALA A 144 0.99 -5.00 10.18
CA ALA A 144 1.18 -6.25 9.43
C ALA A 144 2.53 -6.24 8.71
N ALA A 145 2.82 -5.17 7.95
CA ALA A 145 4.11 -5.00 7.29
C ALA A 145 5.29 -5.02 8.28
N TYR A 146 5.16 -4.30 9.39
CA TYR A 146 6.20 -4.23 10.44
C TYR A 146 6.54 -5.60 11.02
N TRP A 147 5.53 -6.33 11.50
CA TRP A 147 5.75 -7.59 12.23
C TRP A 147 6.09 -8.74 11.29
N THR A 148 5.54 -8.76 10.08
CA THR A 148 5.88 -9.78 9.07
C THR A 148 7.34 -9.67 8.64
N SER A 149 7.87 -8.44 8.58
CA SER A 149 9.24 -8.19 8.12
C SER A 149 10.26 -8.08 9.24
N LYS A 150 9.84 -8.18 10.51
CA LYS A 150 10.69 -7.84 11.66
C LYS A 150 11.98 -8.68 11.66
N ASP A 151 11.84 -9.99 11.63
CA ASP A 151 12.97 -10.91 11.74
C ASP A 151 13.92 -10.79 10.54
N ALA A 152 13.36 -10.61 9.32
CA ALA A 152 14.15 -10.39 8.11
C ALA A 152 14.94 -9.06 8.18
N VAL A 153 14.36 -8.00 8.73
CA VAL A 153 15.03 -6.70 8.89
C VAL A 153 16.10 -6.77 9.99
N GLU A 154 15.83 -7.44 11.12
CA GLU A 154 16.84 -7.67 12.15
C GLU A 154 18.03 -8.46 11.60
N ALA A 155 17.78 -9.53 10.83
CA ALA A 155 18.83 -10.29 10.17
C ALA A 155 19.60 -9.47 9.11
N LEU A 156 18.92 -8.56 8.39
CA LEU A 156 19.58 -7.64 7.46
C LEU A 156 20.43 -6.59 8.18
N GLN A 157 20.00 -6.16 9.36
CA GLN A 157 20.79 -5.27 10.21
C GLN A 157 22.05 -6.00 10.71
N GLU A 158 21.92 -7.22 11.24
CA GLU A 158 23.08 -8.03 11.63
C GLU A 158 24.03 -8.31 10.47
N TRP A 159 23.48 -8.52 9.27
CA TRP A 159 24.27 -8.64 8.05
C TRP A 159 25.04 -7.35 7.76
N ALA A 160 24.37 -6.19 7.86
CA ALA A 160 24.99 -4.88 7.63
C ALA A 160 26.05 -4.56 8.69
N ASP A 161 25.80 -4.90 9.95
CA ASP A 161 26.76 -4.72 11.05
C ASP A 161 28.03 -5.56 10.86
N ARG A 162 27.91 -6.73 10.19
CA ARG A 162 29.02 -7.65 9.94
C ARG A 162 29.86 -7.27 8.71
N TRP A 163 29.22 -6.82 7.64
CA TRP A 163 29.88 -6.63 6.34
C TRP A 163 29.93 -5.17 5.88
N GLY A 164 29.14 -4.29 6.50
CA GLY A 164 28.90 -2.92 6.05
C GLY A 164 28.16 -2.86 4.70
N ASP A 165 27.99 -1.65 4.17
CA ASP A 165 27.50 -1.44 2.80
C ASP A 165 28.58 -1.68 1.72
N GLY A 166 29.78 -2.10 2.14
CA GLY A 166 30.95 -2.27 1.29
C GLY A 166 31.68 -0.94 0.99
N VAL A 167 32.97 -1.05 0.64
CA VAL A 167 33.86 0.11 0.39
C VAL A 167 33.30 1.01 -0.72
N GLU A 168 32.70 0.44 -1.76
CA GLU A 168 32.15 1.20 -2.89
C GLU A 168 30.96 2.09 -2.51
N VAL A 169 30.06 1.61 -1.64
CA VAL A 169 28.92 2.40 -1.19
C VAL A 169 29.39 3.49 -0.22
N ALA A 170 30.30 3.17 0.69
CA ALA A 170 30.92 4.14 1.58
C ALA A 170 31.60 5.28 0.80
N LEU A 171 32.32 4.96 -0.29
CA LEU A 171 32.95 5.95 -1.16
C LEU A 171 31.93 6.80 -1.93
N ARG A 172 30.87 6.18 -2.46
CA ARG A 172 29.81 6.91 -3.19
C ARG A 172 29.01 7.84 -2.27
N GLU A 173 28.72 7.41 -1.05
CA GLU A 173 28.04 8.25 -0.06
C GLU A 173 28.93 9.38 0.45
N ALA A 174 30.22 9.11 0.63
CA ALA A 174 31.19 10.15 0.98
C ALA A 174 31.28 11.23 -0.10
N GLU A 175 31.35 10.84 -1.37
CA GLU A 175 31.30 11.76 -2.51
C GLU A 175 30.00 12.60 -2.51
N ARG A 176 28.85 11.96 -2.27
CA ARG A 176 27.55 12.64 -2.22
C ARG A 176 27.43 13.63 -1.04
N ASN A 177 28.07 13.33 0.08
CA ASN A 177 28.00 14.11 1.32
C ASN A 177 29.20 15.06 1.50
N GLY A 178 30.11 15.15 0.52
CA GLY A 178 31.30 15.99 0.59
C GLY A 178 32.33 15.54 1.63
N VAL A 179 32.29 14.27 2.03
CA VAL A 179 33.25 13.68 2.96
C VAL A 179 34.50 13.27 2.17
N PRO A 180 35.72 13.56 2.67
CA PRO A 180 36.95 13.15 2.02
C PRO A 180 37.00 11.62 1.80
N PRO A 181 37.37 11.15 0.60
CA PRO A 181 37.38 9.73 0.28
C PRO A 181 38.35 8.93 1.16
N GLU A 182 39.41 9.54 1.69
CA GLU A 182 40.33 8.88 2.63
C GLU A 182 39.65 8.56 3.98
N LEU A 183 38.75 9.43 4.46
CA LEU A 183 37.96 9.21 5.68
C LEU A 183 36.92 8.10 5.46
N ALA A 184 36.32 8.03 4.28
CA ALA A 184 35.39 6.97 3.91
C ALA A 184 36.09 5.60 3.77
N LEU A 185 37.28 5.58 3.17
CA LEU A 185 38.15 4.40 3.08
C LEU A 185 38.61 3.95 4.46
N ALA A 186 38.98 4.87 5.36
CA ALA A 186 39.35 4.53 6.73
C ALA A 186 38.18 4.00 7.56
N ALA A 187 36.96 4.54 7.37
CA ALA A 187 35.75 4.03 7.99
C ALA A 187 35.32 2.66 7.44
N ALA A 188 35.65 2.37 6.17
CA ALA A 188 35.43 1.07 5.54
C ALA A 188 36.61 0.09 5.75
N ALA A 189 37.76 0.57 6.24
CA ALA A 189 38.95 -0.24 6.50
C ALA A 189 38.69 -1.16 7.69
N GLY A 190 38.45 -2.44 7.40
CA GLY A 190 38.06 -3.46 8.38
C GLY A 190 36.81 -4.24 7.98
N ASN A 191 36.00 -3.68 7.07
CA ASN A 191 34.86 -4.39 6.49
C ASN A 191 35.36 -5.27 5.34
N LEU A 192 35.46 -6.58 5.59
CA LEU A 192 35.68 -7.56 4.54
C LEU A 192 34.54 -7.43 3.52
N SER A 193 34.87 -7.31 2.23
CA SER A 193 33.85 -7.35 1.18
C SER A 193 33.03 -8.64 1.34
N ALA A 194 31.70 -8.52 1.38
CA ALA A 194 30.83 -9.65 1.65
C ALA A 194 31.07 -10.78 0.62
N PRO A 195 31.32 -12.03 1.04
CA PRO A 195 31.45 -13.14 0.10
C PRO A 195 30.14 -13.36 -0.66
N GLN A 196 30.20 -13.99 -1.83
CA GLN A 196 29.03 -14.23 -2.68
C GLN A 196 27.88 -14.92 -1.92
N SER A 197 28.19 -15.88 -1.07
CA SER A 197 27.20 -16.56 -0.21
C SER A 197 26.51 -15.62 0.78
N ALA A 198 27.19 -14.57 1.27
CA ALA A 198 26.59 -13.56 2.12
C ALA A 198 25.69 -12.61 1.32
N LEU A 199 26.03 -12.28 0.07
CA LEU A 199 25.17 -11.51 -0.82
C LEU A 199 23.87 -12.27 -1.15
N GLU A 200 23.95 -13.56 -1.43
CA GLU A 200 22.77 -14.43 -1.64
C GLU A 200 21.85 -14.46 -0.41
N ILE A 201 22.42 -14.50 0.80
CA ILE A 201 21.66 -14.40 2.04
C ILE A 201 20.94 -13.05 2.13
N ARG A 202 21.63 -11.94 1.84
CA ARG A 202 21.05 -10.59 1.83
C ARG A 202 19.88 -10.49 0.86
N ASP A 203 20.02 -11.02 -0.36
CA ASP A 203 18.97 -10.96 -1.37
C ASP A 203 17.76 -11.80 -1.00
N ARG A 204 17.97 -12.99 -0.42
CA ARG A 204 16.90 -13.81 0.15
C ARG A 204 16.16 -13.08 1.28
N LEU A 205 16.89 -12.48 2.23
CA LEU A 205 16.29 -11.73 3.33
C LEU A 205 15.50 -10.51 2.82
N ARG A 206 16.02 -9.80 1.81
CA ARG A 206 15.29 -8.71 1.13
C ARG A 206 13.98 -9.18 0.52
N GLY A 207 13.95 -10.37 -0.08
CA GLY A 207 12.73 -10.96 -0.63
C GLY A 207 11.65 -11.28 0.41
N GLN A 208 12.02 -11.39 1.70
CA GLN A 208 11.11 -11.63 2.81
C GLN A 208 10.54 -10.33 3.43
N VAL A 209 11.08 -9.17 3.06
CA VAL A 209 10.61 -7.88 3.58
C VAL A 209 9.33 -7.47 2.86
N LEU A 210 8.25 -7.38 3.62
CA LEU A 210 6.94 -6.90 3.19
C LEU A 210 6.76 -5.43 3.58
N THR A 211 6.75 -4.53 2.58
CA THR A 211 6.49 -3.11 2.85
C THR A 211 4.99 -2.78 2.82
N THR A 212 4.63 -1.65 3.42
CA THR A 212 3.28 -1.08 3.25
C THR A 212 2.99 -0.77 1.79
N GLY A 213 4.00 -0.34 1.02
CA GLY A 213 3.87 -0.12 -0.42
C GLY A 213 3.51 -1.38 -1.18
N ASP A 214 4.12 -2.52 -0.85
CA ASP A 214 3.84 -3.82 -1.50
C ASP A 214 2.40 -4.27 -1.24
N LEU A 215 1.93 -4.20 0.01
CA LEU A 215 0.55 -4.52 0.36
C LEU A 215 -0.46 -3.64 -0.40
N LEU A 216 -0.18 -2.34 -0.51
CA LEU A 216 -1.07 -1.42 -1.21
C LEU A 216 -1.02 -1.59 -2.73
N ARG A 217 0.15 -1.90 -3.32
CA ARG A 217 0.27 -2.25 -4.74
C ARG A 217 -0.51 -3.52 -5.05
N ALA A 218 -0.30 -4.58 -4.27
CA ALA A 218 -1.04 -5.84 -4.41
C ALA A 218 -2.56 -5.66 -4.32
N ALA A 219 -3.01 -4.83 -3.37
CA ALA A 219 -4.42 -4.49 -3.24
C ALA A 219 -4.96 -3.70 -4.45
N VAL A 220 -4.16 -2.81 -5.03
CA VAL A 220 -4.53 -2.08 -6.25
C VAL A 220 -4.61 -3.03 -7.45
N ASP A 221 -3.67 -3.96 -7.58
CA ASP A 221 -3.70 -4.98 -8.65
C ASP A 221 -4.94 -5.87 -8.51
N ARG A 222 -5.25 -6.31 -7.27
CA ARG A 222 -6.50 -7.03 -6.95
C ARG A 222 -7.74 -6.20 -7.27
N ALA A 223 -7.71 -4.89 -7.01
CA ALA A 223 -8.81 -4.00 -7.36
C ALA A 223 -8.98 -3.89 -8.89
N HIS A 224 -7.89 -3.96 -9.66
CA HIS A 224 -7.96 -4.04 -11.11
C HIS A 224 -8.54 -5.37 -11.61
N GLY A 225 -8.26 -6.48 -10.91
CA GLY A 225 -8.61 -7.85 -11.31
C GLY A 225 -7.41 -8.71 -11.69
N GLU A 226 -6.19 -8.17 -11.58
CA GLU A 226 -4.94 -8.94 -11.70
C GLU A 226 -4.54 -9.47 -10.32
N GLN A 227 -4.41 -10.79 -10.18
CA GLN A 227 -3.77 -11.37 -9.00
C GLN A 227 -2.26 -11.40 -9.23
N THR A 228 -1.56 -10.37 -8.76
CA THR A 228 -0.10 -10.40 -8.72
C THR A 228 0.34 -11.38 -7.64
N GLN A 229 0.87 -12.55 -8.04
CA GLN A 229 1.57 -13.44 -7.11
C GLN A 229 2.82 -12.71 -6.60
N LEU A 230 2.80 -12.29 -5.34
CA LEU A 230 3.98 -11.80 -4.63
C LEU A 230 4.63 -12.97 -3.88
N PRO A 231 5.95 -12.91 -3.60
CA PRO A 231 6.68 -14.03 -3.02
C PRO A 231 6.01 -14.56 -1.75
N ASP A 232 5.91 -15.88 -1.66
CA ASP A 232 5.45 -16.57 -0.47
C ASP A 232 6.42 -16.27 0.67
N VAL A 233 5.95 -15.50 1.65
CA VAL A 233 6.68 -15.30 2.91
C VAL A 233 6.25 -16.46 3.80
N THR A 234 7.02 -17.56 3.74
CA THR A 234 6.87 -18.72 4.62
C THR A 234 7.77 -18.56 5.84
#